data_AF-A0A424YNF0-F1
#
_entry.id   AF-A0A424YNF0-F1
#
_cell.length_a   1.000
_cell.length_b   1.000
_cell.length_c   1.000
_cell.angle_alpha   90.00
_cell.angle_beta   90.00
_cell.angle_gamma   90.00
#
_symmetry.space_group_name_H-M   'P 1'
#
loop_
_entity.id
_entity.type
_entity.pdbx_description
1 polymer ?
#
loop_
_entity_poly.entity_id
_entity_poly.type
_entity_poly.pdbx_seq_one_letter_code
_entity_poly.pdbx_strand_id
1 'polypeptide(L)'
;MKIILEPEIRDIEERTVAAVSFVGNYIGNPAVFERLFNTLFHFAGPRQLIQPETVFLSAYYDDPDTTPPEDLFVDVCMTIGPDVVIEADQNQGEAEGEGKRKGEG
;
A
#
# COMPACT_ATOMS: atom_id res chain seq x y z
N MET A 1 -6.32 27.75 -16.94
CA MET A 1 -6.89 26.39 -16.98
C MET A 1 -7.67 26.19 -15.69
N LYS A 2 -8.99 26.03 -15.76
CA LYS A 2 -9.84 25.81 -14.59
C LYS A 2 -10.09 24.30 -14.50
N ILE A 3 -9.49 23.64 -13.51
CA ILE A 3 -9.82 22.25 -13.23
C ILE A 3 -11.15 22.28 -12.48
N ILE A 4 -12.19 21.70 -13.08
CA ILE A 4 -13.45 21.43 -12.40
C ILE A 4 -13.36 19.98 -11.94
N LEU A 5 -13.19 19.78 -10.62
CA LEU A 5 -13.21 18.47 -9.98
C LEU A 5 -14.62 18.26 -9.43
N GLU A 6 -15.55 17.82 -10.29
CA GLU A 6 -16.83 17.32 -9.80
C GLU A 6 -16.60 15.91 -9.22
N PRO A 7 -16.87 15.68 -7.93
CA PRO A 7 -16.74 14.35 -7.36
C PRO A 7 -17.80 13.43 -7.98
N GLU A 8 -17.41 12.19 -8.28
CA GLU A 8 -18.29 11.15 -8.78
C GLU A 8 -18.27 9.96 -7.82
N ILE A 9 -19.44 9.36 -7.58
CA ILE A 9 -19.56 8.10 -6.86
C ILE A 9 -19.39 6.97 -7.87
N ARG A 10 -18.46 6.06 -7.61
CA ARG A 10 -18.20 4.88 -8.45
C ARG A 10 -18.05 3.64 -7.61
N ASP A 11 -18.56 2.53 -8.12
CA ASP A 11 -18.21 1.22 -7.61
C ASP A 11 -16.83 0.82 -8.15
N ILE A 12 -15.97 0.34 -7.27
CA ILE A 12 -14.65 -0.18 -7.61
C ILE A 12 -14.63 -1.64 -7.18
N GLU A 13 -14.30 -2.53 -8.11
CA GLU A 13 -14.15 -3.94 -7.81
C GLU A 13 -13.00 -4.18 -6.82
N GLU A 14 -13.18 -5.17 -5.94
CA GLU A 14 -12.12 -5.64 -5.05
C GLU A 14 -10.93 -6.15 -5.88
N ARG A 15 -9.72 -5.86 -5.42
CA ARG A 15 -8.49 -6.28 -6.07
C ARG A 15 -7.57 -6.94 -5.07
N THR A 16 -6.95 -8.04 -5.47
CA THR A 16 -5.84 -8.63 -4.73
C THR A 16 -4.59 -7.77 -4.94
N VAL A 17 -3.87 -7.48 -3.86
CA VAL A 17 -2.66 -6.67 -3.91
C VAL A 17 -1.50 -7.35 -3.18
N ALA A 18 -0.28 -7.13 -3.67
CA ALA A 18 0.93 -7.25 -2.87
C ALA A 18 1.20 -5.90 -2.23
N ALA A 19 1.56 -5.88 -0.93
CA ALA A 19 1.76 -4.66 -0.16
C ALA A 19 3.08 -4.68 0.61
N VAL A 20 3.67 -3.50 0.79
CA VAL A 20 4.74 -3.25 1.75
C VAL A 20 4.25 -2.16 2.69
N SER A 21 4.25 -2.47 3.98
CA SER A 21 3.70 -1.62 5.04
C SER A 21 4.77 -0.77 5.70
N PHE A 22 4.40 0.40 6.20
CA PHE A 22 5.26 1.29 6.96
C PHE A 22 4.50 2.02 8.06
N VAL A 23 5.08 2.05 9.25
CA VAL A 23 4.67 2.89 10.37
C VAL A 23 5.76 3.94 10.60
N GLY A 24 5.37 5.20 10.65
CA GLY A 24 6.25 6.33 10.92
C GLY A 24 6.05 7.50 9.96
N ASN A 25 6.85 8.55 10.14
CA ASN A 25 6.61 9.82 9.46
C ASN A 25 6.95 9.76 7.97
N TYR A 26 5.93 9.53 7.14
CA TYR A 26 6.03 9.58 5.68
C TYR A 26 5.70 10.96 5.08
N ILE A 27 5.21 11.91 5.88
CA ILE A 27 4.76 13.23 5.39
C ILE A 27 5.97 14.03 4.90
N GLY A 28 5.92 14.43 3.62
CA GLY A 28 7.01 15.19 2.98
C GLY A 28 8.32 14.40 2.84
N ASN A 29 8.29 13.07 3.00
CA ASN A 29 9.49 12.23 2.99
C ASN A 29 9.51 11.26 1.79
N PRO A 30 9.95 11.70 0.60
CA PRO A 30 9.94 10.86 -0.61
C PRO A 30 10.88 9.64 -0.49
N ALA A 31 11.92 9.69 0.35
CA ALA A 31 12.84 8.57 0.55
C ALA A 31 12.16 7.35 1.21
N VAL A 32 11.09 7.58 1.99
CA VAL A 32 10.25 6.49 2.52
C VAL A 32 9.58 5.77 1.35
N PHE A 33 8.90 6.49 0.46
CA PHE A 33 8.21 5.89 -0.68
C PHE A 33 9.16 5.22 -1.67
N GLU A 34 10.33 5.82 -1.94
CA GLU A 34 11.36 5.20 -2.76
C GLU A 34 11.75 3.83 -2.20
N ARG A 35 12.00 3.72 -0.89
CA ARG A 35 12.33 2.46 -0.24
C ARG A 35 11.19 1.44 -0.35
N LEU A 36 9.94 1.85 -0.08
CA LEU A 36 8.79 0.94 -0.10
C LEU A 36 8.51 0.40 -1.51
N PHE A 37 8.48 1.26 -2.52
CA PHE A 37 8.31 0.83 -3.91
C PHE A 37 9.50 0.00 -4.39
N ASN A 38 10.73 0.33 -4.00
CA ASN A 38 11.88 -0.50 -4.32
C ASN A 38 11.72 -1.91 -3.72
N THR A 39 11.33 -2.06 -2.46
CA THR A 39 11.06 -3.38 -1.85
C THR A 39 10.01 -4.15 -2.66
N LEU A 40 8.91 -3.49 -3.02
CA LEU A 40 7.84 -4.10 -3.81
C LEU A 40 8.33 -4.54 -5.19
N PHE A 41 9.13 -3.73 -5.88
CA PHE A 41 9.68 -4.05 -7.19
C PHE A 41 10.75 -5.14 -7.16
N HIS A 42 11.58 -5.20 -6.11
CA HIS A 42 12.54 -6.29 -5.92
C HIS A 42 11.84 -7.63 -5.72
N PHE A 43 10.68 -7.63 -5.07
CA PHE A 43 9.82 -8.81 -4.98
C PHE A 43 9.18 -9.17 -6.33
N ALA A 44 8.57 -8.17 -6.99
CA ALA A 44 7.71 -8.35 -8.16
C ALA A 44 8.45 -8.62 -9.46
N GLY A 45 9.54 -7.88 -9.71
CA GLY A 45 10.26 -7.87 -10.99
C GLY A 45 10.78 -9.25 -11.40
N PRO A 46 11.58 -9.93 -10.55
CA PRO A 46 12.10 -11.27 -10.86
C PRO A 46 11.01 -12.33 -11.08
N ARG A 47 9.81 -12.12 -10.51
CA ARG A 47 8.64 -13.00 -10.63
C ARG A 47 7.73 -12.64 -11.81
N GLN A 48 8.07 -11.60 -12.56
CA GLN A 48 7.28 -11.11 -13.69
C GLN A 48 5.83 -10.77 -13.31
N LEU A 49 5.62 -10.26 -12.09
CA LEU A 49 4.28 -9.93 -11.58
C LEU A 49 3.77 -8.57 -12.08
N ILE A 50 4.65 -7.71 -12.61
CA ILE A 50 4.27 -6.41 -13.16
C ILE A 50 3.84 -6.58 -14.61
N GLN A 51 2.56 -6.31 -14.86
CA GLN A 51 1.90 -6.38 -16.17
C GLN A 51 1.39 -5.00 -16.61
N PRO A 52 1.07 -4.77 -17.90
CA PRO A 52 0.57 -3.48 -18.39
C PRO A 52 -0.64 -2.92 -17.63
N GLU A 53 -1.49 -3.79 -17.11
CA GLU A 53 -2.71 -3.50 -16.35
C GLU A 53 -2.46 -3.35 -14.83
N THR A 54 -1.23 -3.55 -14.37
CA THR A 54 -0.89 -3.42 -12.95
C THR A 54 -1.12 -1.98 -12.48
N VAL A 55 -1.93 -1.84 -11.44
CA VAL A 55 -2.17 -0.57 -10.76
C VAL A 55 -1.27 -0.49 -9.54
N PHE A 56 -0.54 0.62 -9.41
CA PHE A 56 0.21 0.98 -8.21
C PHE A 56 -0.57 2.00 -7.41
N LEU A 57 -0.67 1.79 -6.10
CA LEU A 57 -1.39 2.69 -5.20
C LEU A 57 -0.73 2.75 -3.82
N SER A 58 -1.11 3.77 -3.05
CA SER A 58 -0.81 3.83 -1.62
C SER A 58 -2.11 3.95 -0.84
N ALA A 59 -2.27 3.14 0.21
CA ALA A 59 -3.39 3.21 1.13
C ALA A 59 -2.92 3.92 2.40
N TYR A 60 -3.50 5.08 2.67
CA TYR A 60 -3.27 5.87 3.88
C TYR A 60 -4.38 5.56 4.87
N TYR A 61 -4.01 5.13 6.08
CA TYR A 61 -4.99 4.65 7.07
C TYR A 61 -5.32 5.69 8.14
N ASP A 62 -4.44 6.68 8.31
CA ASP A 62 -4.53 7.66 9.36
C ASP A 62 -4.64 9.08 8.80
N ASP A 63 -5.26 9.95 9.61
CA ASP A 63 -5.33 11.38 9.34
C ASP A 63 -4.05 12.07 9.85
N PRO A 64 -3.24 12.68 8.95
CA PRO A 64 -1.98 13.31 9.33
C PRO A 64 -2.15 14.60 10.15
N ASP A 65 -3.35 15.19 10.19
CA ASP A 65 -3.61 16.37 11.01
C ASP A 65 -3.85 16.02 12.49
N THR A 66 -4.16 14.76 12.79
CA THR A 66 -4.54 14.30 14.14
C THR A 66 -3.67 13.17 14.69
N THR A 67 -2.98 12.42 13.83
CA THR A 67 -2.15 11.27 14.23
C THR A 67 -0.70 11.69 14.41
N PRO A 68 -0.02 11.29 15.51
CA PRO A 68 1.40 11.55 15.68
C PRO A 68 2.23 11.03 14.50
N PRO A 69 3.22 11.78 13.99
CA PRO A 69 3.96 11.38 12.80
C PRO A 69 4.62 10.00 12.91
N GLU A 70 5.08 9.61 14.09
CA GLU A 70 5.67 8.30 14.39
C GLU A 70 4.69 7.13 14.31
N ASP A 71 3.39 7.39 14.41
CA ASP A 71 2.32 6.38 14.42
C ASP A 71 1.61 6.26 13.07
N LEU A 72 1.89 7.16 12.12
CA LEU A 72 1.24 7.17 10.81
C LEU A 72 1.49 5.87 10.05
N PHE A 73 0.42 5.25 9.57
CA PHE A 73 0.45 3.99 8.85
C PHE A 73 0.10 4.14 7.36
N VAL A 74 0.94 3.55 6.51
CA VAL A 74 0.73 3.51 5.05
C VAL A 74 1.12 2.15 4.48
N ASP A 75 0.32 1.67 3.54
CA ASP A 75 0.71 0.59 2.63
C ASP A 75 1.04 1.15 1.25
N VAL A 76 2.11 0.65 0.65
CA VAL A 76 2.38 0.79 -0.78
C VAL A 76 2.05 -0.53 -1.46
N CYS A 77 1.17 -0.49 -2.45
CA CYS A 77 0.60 -1.68 -3.06
C CYS A 77 0.77 -1.72 -4.58
N MET A 78 0.76 -2.93 -5.12
CA MET A 78 0.50 -3.20 -6.54
C MET A 78 -0.57 -4.29 -6.67
N THR A 79 -1.45 -4.15 -7.64
CA THR A 79 -2.41 -5.22 -7.96
C THR A 79 -1.69 -6.45 -8.47
N ILE A 80 -2.11 -7.64 -8.01
CA ILE A 80 -1.61 -8.93 -8.48
C ILE A 80 -2.76 -9.78 -9.01
N GLY A 81 -2.45 -10.73 -9.89
CA GLY A 81 -3.43 -11.69 -10.37
C GLY A 81 -4.00 -12.54 -9.21
N PRO A 82 -5.27 -12.98 -9.31
CA PRO A 82 -5.92 -13.76 -8.24
C PRO A 82 -5.23 -15.12 -7.97
N ASP A 83 -4.52 -15.65 -8.96
CA ASP A 83 -3.82 -16.95 -8.87
C ASP A 83 -2.38 -16.82 -8.35
N VAL A 84 -1.93 -15.62 -7.99
CA VAL A 84 -0.58 -15.40 -7.45
C VAL A 84 -0.54 -15.88 -6.00
N VAL A 85 0.09 -17.03 -5.78
CA VAL A 85 0.37 -17.54 -4.44
C VAL A 85 1.69 -16.95 -3.95
N ILE A 86 1.63 -16.16 -2.88
CA ILE A 86 2.81 -15.58 -2.22
C ILE A 86 3.02 -16.33 -0.91
N GLU A 87 4.17 -16.99 -0.77
CA GLU A 87 4.63 -17.43 0.54
C GLU A 87 5.05 -16.19 1.34
N ALA A 88 4.49 -16.02 2.54
CA ALA A 88 4.84 -14.90 3.41
C ALA A 88 6.34 -14.94 3.71
N ASP A 89 7.06 -13.89 3.30
CA ASP A 89 8.47 -13.73 3.66
C ASP A 89 8.53 -13.41 5.17
N GLN A 90 9.05 -14.37 5.95
CA GLN A 90 9.23 -14.23 7.41
C GLN A 90 10.40 -13.29 7.76
N ASN A 91 11.14 -12.78 6.77
CA ASN A 91 12.29 -11.89 6.96
C ASN A 91 12.03 -10.48 6.43
N GLN A 92 11.04 -9.78 7.01
CA GLN A 92 11.13 -8.33 7.16
C GLN A 92 10.89 -8.05 8.64
N GLY A 93 11.93 -7.56 9.32
CA GLY A 93 11.94 -7.37 10.76
C GLY A 93 10.68 -6.66 11.25
N GLU A 94 10.06 -7.28 12.25
CA GLU A 94 9.02 -6.76 13.14
C GLU A 94 8.51 -5.35 12.80
N ALA A 95 7.50 -5.28 11.94
CA ALA A 95 6.39 -4.39 12.18
C ALA A 95 5.21 -5.32 12.51
N GLU A 96 5.12 -5.75 13.77
CA GLU A 96 3.93 -6.42 14.28
C GLU A 96 2.76 -5.43 14.17
N GLY A 97 1.95 -5.62 13.13
CA GLY A 97 0.60 -5.12 13.03
C GLY A 97 -0.23 -6.26 12.48
N GLU A 98 -0.55 -7.24 13.33
CA GLU A 98 -1.47 -8.31 12.97
C GLU A 98 -2.75 -7.69 12.40
N GLY A 99 -3.00 -7.97 11.12
CA GLY A 99 -4.28 -7.75 10.48
C GLY A 99 -5.37 -8.56 11.19
N LYS A 100 -5.99 -7.96 12.20
CA LYS A 100 -7.31 -8.33 12.71
C LYS A 100 -7.88 -7.17 13.54
N ARG A 101 -8.52 -6.22 12.88
CA ARG A 101 -9.62 -5.50 13.53
C ARG A 101 -10.92 -6.18 13.13
N LYS A 102 -11.50 -6.87 14.11
CA LYS A 102 -12.87 -7.37 14.08
C LYS A 102 -13.78 -6.25 13.58
N GLY A 103 -14.69 -6.60 12.67
CA GLY A 103 -15.91 -5.83 12.52
C GLY A 103 -16.63 -5.77 13.87
N GLU A 104 -16.80 -4.57 14.37
CA GLU A 104 -17.88 -4.18 15.26
C GLU A 104 -18.71 -3.22 14.39
N GLY A 105 -20.00 -3.40 14.14
CA GLY A 105 -21.07 -4.00 14.91
C GLY A 105 -22.24 -3.04 14.76
#